data_AF-A0A7H9AS91-F1
#
_entry.id   AF-A0A7H9AS91-F1
#
_cell.length_a   1.000
_cell.length_b   1.000
_cell.length_c   1.000
_cell.angle_alpha   90.00
_cell.angle_beta   90.00
_cell.angle_gamma   90.00
#
_symmetry.space_group_name_H-M   'P 1'
#
loop_
_entity.id
_entity.type
_entity.pdbx_description
1 polymer ?
#
loop_
_entity_poly.entity_id
_entity_poly.type
_entity_poly.pdbx_seq_one_letter_code
_entity_poly.pdbx_strand_id
1 'polypeptide(L)'
;MDSKKYKSYKPTREEDYIKFYFDNSHIRYQEQFVLKNLRYDSKKHRRVDFYLQNVDVYVEYYGLYNSTKEKRFEYDEKTKVYFRNGLPTIIIYPHELGILDYAFHTKMIQLFNVEKFRNRRNKYYKYLFFRYFHKGEWITLFATVFWAYLSFVFGWELVQIDEGLNAIFFLISFVLTIYNLVTFSTDLIYFIKHKGVLE
;
A
#
# COMPACT_ATOMS: atom_id res chain seq x y z
N MET A 1 -2.87 -8.76 -44.75
CA MET A 1 -3.23 -8.21 -43.41
C MET A 1 -1.96 -7.72 -42.77
N ASP A 2 -1.67 -6.42 -42.89
CA ASP A 2 -0.44 -5.84 -42.37
C ASP A 2 -0.46 -5.85 -40.84
N SER A 3 0.41 -6.68 -40.25
CA SER A 3 0.74 -6.64 -38.84
C SER A 3 1.45 -5.33 -38.55
N LYS A 4 0.70 -4.28 -38.19
CA LYS A 4 1.26 -3.04 -37.65
C LYS A 4 2.14 -3.42 -36.45
N LYS A 5 3.47 -3.34 -36.64
CA LYS A 5 4.46 -3.42 -35.56
C LYS A 5 4.08 -2.39 -34.51
N TYR A 6 3.51 -2.82 -33.40
CA TYR A 6 3.28 -1.95 -32.26
C TYR A 6 4.65 -1.44 -31.82
N LYS A 7 4.86 -0.12 -31.92
CA LYS A 7 6.07 0.53 -31.42
C LYS A 7 6.19 0.13 -29.93
N SER A 8 7.27 -0.56 -29.59
CA SER A 8 7.56 -0.95 -28.21
C SER A 8 7.51 0.32 -27.36
N TYR A 9 6.63 0.30 -26.36
CA TYR A 9 6.52 1.39 -25.40
C TYR A 9 7.84 1.48 -24.64
N LYS A 10 8.39 2.68 -24.53
CA LYS A 10 9.58 2.96 -23.72
C LYS A 10 9.15 3.86 -22.56
N PRO A 11 9.25 3.40 -21.31
CA PRO A 11 8.92 4.21 -20.14
C PRO A 11 9.80 5.46 -20.07
N THR A 12 9.30 6.51 -19.45
CA THR A 12 10.08 7.71 -19.14
C THR A 12 10.98 7.46 -17.92
N ARG A 13 11.99 8.31 -17.71
CA ARG A 13 12.87 8.19 -16.52
C ARG A 13 12.08 8.34 -15.22
N GLU A 14 11.03 9.16 -15.26
CA GLU A 14 10.14 9.41 -14.14
C GLU A 14 9.22 8.22 -13.86
N GLU A 15 8.75 7.52 -14.89
CA GLU A 15 8.04 6.25 -14.73
C GLU A 15 8.97 5.16 -14.18
N ASP A 16 10.23 5.09 -14.65
CA ASP A 16 11.25 4.20 -14.09
C ASP A 16 11.52 4.50 -12.60
N TYR A 17 11.47 5.78 -12.20
CA TYR A 17 11.60 6.17 -10.80
C TYR A 17 10.40 5.72 -9.95
N ILE A 18 9.17 5.87 -10.46
CA ILE A 18 7.97 5.36 -9.80
C ILE A 18 8.00 3.84 -9.70
N LYS A 19 8.46 3.17 -10.74
CA LYS A 19 8.69 1.73 -10.78
C LYS A 19 9.66 1.28 -9.69
N PHE A 20 10.83 1.92 -9.63
CA PHE A 20 11.83 1.67 -8.59
C PHE A 20 11.27 1.87 -7.18
N TYR A 21 10.45 2.91 -6.98
CA TYR A 21 9.74 3.12 -5.72
C TYR A 21 8.81 1.94 -5.38
N PHE A 22 8.02 1.46 -6.33
CA PHE A 22 7.14 0.31 -6.09
C PHE A 22 7.91 -0.98 -5.79
N ASP A 23 8.99 -1.24 -6.53
CA ASP A 23 9.85 -2.40 -6.31
C ASP A 23 10.46 -2.39 -4.90
N ASN A 24 11.05 -1.26 -4.48
CA ASN A 24 11.63 -1.10 -3.15
C ASN A 24 10.59 -1.10 -2.02
N SER A 25 9.37 -0.67 -2.32
CA SER A 25 8.26 -0.69 -1.35
C SER A 25 7.53 -2.04 -1.33
N HIS A 26 8.00 -3.02 -2.09
CA HIS A 26 7.36 -4.34 -2.26
C HIS A 26 5.88 -4.25 -2.70
N ILE A 27 5.53 -3.21 -3.45
CA ILE A 27 4.19 -3.01 -4.01
C ILE A 27 4.13 -3.75 -5.34
N ARG A 28 3.26 -4.75 -5.46
CA ARG A 28 3.03 -5.45 -6.74
C ARG A 28 2.24 -4.58 -7.71
N TYR A 29 2.76 -4.42 -8.93
CA TYR A 29 2.11 -3.66 -10.00
C TYR A 29 2.17 -4.39 -11.35
N GLN A 30 1.31 -3.95 -12.25
CA GLN A 30 1.37 -4.26 -13.68
C GLN A 30 1.53 -2.95 -14.45
N GLU A 31 2.59 -2.85 -15.26
CA GLU A 31 2.83 -1.70 -16.12
C GLU A 31 1.84 -1.66 -17.30
N GLN A 32 1.54 -0.45 -17.78
CA GLN A 32 0.88 -0.23 -19.06
C GLN A 32 -0.48 -0.95 -19.18
N PHE A 33 -1.24 -0.99 -18.08
CA PHE A 33 -2.51 -1.70 -17.97
C PHE A 33 -3.58 -1.11 -18.88
N VAL A 34 -4.23 -1.96 -19.68
CA VAL A 34 -5.22 -1.53 -20.68
C VAL A 34 -6.64 -1.66 -20.12
N LEU A 35 -7.29 -0.51 -19.96
CA LEU A 35 -8.71 -0.39 -19.67
C LEU A 35 -9.51 -0.38 -20.97
N LYS A 36 -10.49 -1.27 -21.08
CA LYS A 36 -11.37 -1.37 -22.26
C LYS A 36 -12.80 -1.00 -21.87
N ASN A 37 -13.56 -0.48 -22.83
CA ASN A 37 -15.01 -0.25 -22.71
C ASN A 37 -15.40 0.65 -21.52
N LEU A 38 -14.63 1.73 -21.28
CA LEU A 38 -14.98 2.73 -20.26
C LEU A 38 -16.23 3.50 -20.71
N ARG A 39 -17.20 3.60 -19.81
CA ARG A 39 -18.42 4.40 -20.06
C ARG A 39 -18.06 5.87 -20.14
N TYR A 40 -18.77 6.62 -20.96
CA TYR A 40 -18.57 8.08 -21.14
C TYR A 40 -17.17 8.44 -21.66
N ASP A 41 -16.50 7.51 -22.33
CA ASP A 41 -15.22 7.73 -22.97
C ASP A 41 -15.37 7.74 -24.49
N SER A 42 -14.72 8.68 -25.17
CA SER A 42 -14.65 8.70 -26.63
C SER A 42 -13.66 7.66 -27.18
N LYS A 43 -12.75 7.17 -26.33
CA LYS A 43 -11.72 6.20 -26.70
C LYS A 43 -12.18 4.76 -26.44
N LYS A 44 -11.88 3.84 -27.37
CA LYS A 44 -12.19 2.40 -27.22
C LYS A 44 -11.44 1.75 -26.04
N HIS A 45 -10.23 2.24 -25.78
CA HIS A 45 -9.40 1.78 -24.68
C HIS A 45 -8.55 2.94 -24.16
N ARG A 46 -8.20 2.86 -22.89
CA ARG A 46 -7.20 3.71 -22.24
C ARG A 46 -6.09 2.84 -21.68
N ARG A 47 -4.92 3.45 -21.53
CA ARG A 47 -3.78 2.82 -20.90
C ARG A 47 -3.40 3.60 -19.66
N VAL A 48 -3.21 2.87 -18.58
CA VAL A 48 -2.74 3.34 -17.29
C VAL A 48 -1.29 2.94 -17.12
N ASP A 49 -0.48 3.81 -16.53
CA ASP A 49 0.95 3.55 -16.38
C ASP A 49 1.21 2.38 -15.45
N PHE A 50 0.49 2.30 -14.32
CA PHE A 50 0.57 1.18 -13.39
C PHE A 50 -0.79 0.75 -12.82
N TYR A 51 -0.96 -0.56 -12.62
CA TYR A 51 -2.10 -1.14 -11.88
C TYR A 51 -1.62 -1.94 -10.68
N LEU A 52 -2.04 -1.53 -9.49
CA LEU A 52 -1.67 -2.15 -8.21
C LEU A 52 -2.66 -3.25 -7.85
N GLN A 53 -2.37 -4.47 -8.30
CA GLN A 53 -3.29 -5.62 -8.27
C GLN A 53 -3.80 -5.95 -6.86
N ASN A 54 -2.94 -5.88 -5.84
CA ASN A 54 -3.27 -6.25 -4.46
C ASN A 54 -4.32 -5.34 -3.81
N VAL A 55 -4.35 -4.08 -4.23
CA VAL A 55 -5.22 -3.04 -3.68
C VAL A 55 -6.26 -2.55 -4.66
N ASP A 56 -6.18 -3.01 -5.93
CA ASP A 56 -7.05 -2.65 -7.04
C ASP A 56 -7.13 -1.13 -7.21
N VAL A 57 -5.97 -0.52 -7.36
CA VAL A 57 -5.75 0.93 -7.54
C VAL A 57 -4.92 1.15 -8.80
N TYR A 58 -5.32 2.14 -9.59
CA TYR A 58 -4.64 2.59 -10.81
C TYR A 58 -3.69 3.73 -10.46
N VAL A 59 -2.54 3.82 -11.12
CA VAL A 59 -1.58 4.92 -10.93
C VAL A 59 -1.18 5.49 -12.29
N GLU A 60 -1.24 6.81 -12.37
CA GLU A 60 -0.93 7.58 -13.58
C GLU A 60 0.13 8.64 -13.25
N TYR A 61 1.14 8.77 -14.10
CA TYR A 61 2.13 9.82 -14.03
C TYR A 61 1.83 10.92 -15.04
N TYR A 62 1.45 12.10 -14.55
CA TYR A 62 1.08 13.24 -15.41
C TYR A 62 2.28 14.17 -15.64
N GLY A 63 3.34 13.63 -16.25
CA GLY A 63 4.61 14.34 -16.51
C GLY A 63 4.48 15.68 -17.24
N LEU A 64 3.48 15.78 -18.13
CA LEU A 64 3.25 16.95 -19.00
C LEU A 64 2.07 17.82 -18.56
N TYR A 65 1.56 17.65 -17.34
CA TYR A 65 0.35 18.36 -16.89
C TYR A 65 0.43 19.89 -16.99
N ASN A 66 1.64 20.43 -16.80
CA ASN A 66 1.91 21.86 -16.85
C ASN A 66 2.60 22.32 -18.14
N SER A 67 2.70 21.47 -19.17
CA SER A 67 3.38 21.85 -20.41
C SER A 67 2.54 22.78 -21.28
N THR A 68 1.27 22.42 -21.53
CA THR A 68 0.33 23.23 -22.33
C THR A 68 -1.09 23.09 -21.81
N LYS A 69 -1.99 24.02 -22.19
CA LYS A 69 -3.42 23.96 -21.82
C LYS A 69 -4.11 22.73 -22.40
N GLU A 70 -3.74 22.34 -23.61
CA GLU A 70 -4.28 21.17 -24.30
C GLU A 70 -3.90 19.89 -23.57
N LYS A 71 -2.65 19.76 -23.12
CA LYS A 71 -2.21 18.59 -22.33
C LYS A 71 -2.92 18.51 -20.99
N ARG A 72 -3.08 19.64 -20.30
CA ARG A 72 -3.87 19.70 -19.07
C ARG A 72 -5.30 19.22 -19.29
N PHE A 73 -5.95 19.72 -20.34
CA PHE A 73 -7.30 19.31 -20.70
C PHE A 73 -7.41 17.80 -21.01
N GLU A 74 -6.45 17.23 -21.76
CA GLU A 74 -6.41 15.78 -22.04
C GLU A 74 -6.33 14.93 -20.75
N TYR A 75 -5.52 15.37 -19.79
CA TYR A 75 -5.37 14.73 -18.49
C TYR A 75 -6.63 14.86 -17.63
N ASP A 76 -7.25 16.04 -17.60
CA ASP A 76 -8.50 16.27 -16.86
C ASP A 76 -9.64 15.41 -17.40
N GLU A 77 -9.78 15.33 -18.73
CA GLU A 77 -10.77 14.46 -19.38
C GLU A 77 -10.51 12.99 -19.05
N LYS A 78 -9.24 12.54 -19.05
CA LYS A 78 -8.85 11.18 -18.64
C LYS A 78 -9.27 10.90 -17.20
N THR A 79 -8.96 11.80 -16.28
CA THR A 79 -9.32 11.69 -14.85
C THR A 79 -10.83 11.65 -14.65
N LYS A 80 -11.59 12.50 -15.35
CA LYS A 80 -13.07 12.50 -15.30
C LYS A 80 -13.64 11.16 -15.73
N VAL A 81 -13.14 10.58 -16.81
CA VAL A 81 -13.57 9.24 -17.28
C VAL A 81 -13.32 8.19 -16.20
N TYR A 82 -12.13 8.17 -15.61
CA TYR A 82 -11.80 7.21 -14.54
C TYR A 82 -12.71 7.36 -13.32
N PHE A 83 -12.91 8.60 -12.87
CA PHE A 83 -13.78 8.88 -11.74
C PHE A 83 -15.23 8.48 -12.01
N ARG A 84 -15.79 8.81 -13.18
CA ARG A 84 -17.15 8.41 -13.58
C ARG A 84 -17.31 6.89 -13.60
N ASN A 85 -16.32 6.16 -14.08
CA ASN A 85 -16.31 4.69 -14.09
C ASN A 85 -16.02 4.05 -12.73
N GLY A 86 -15.73 4.83 -11.69
CA GLY A 86 -15.46 4.28 -10.35
C GLY A 86 -14.14 3.52 -10.29
N LEU A 87 -13.14 4.01 -11.02
CA LEU A 87 -11.78 3.49 -10.97
C LEU A 87 -11.01 4.25 -9.90
N PRO A 88 -10.59 3.60 -8.80
CA PRO A 88 -9.78 4.26 -7.80
C PRO A 88 -8.39 4.52 -8.38
N THR A 89 -8.08 5.79 -8.63
CA THR A 89 -6.88 6.18 -9.37
C THR A 89 -6.08 7.20 -8.57
N ILE A 90 -4.78 6.95 -8.44
CA ILE A 90 -3.79 7.89 -7.92
C ILE A 90 -3.11 8.56 -9.11
N ILE A 91 -3.10 9.89 -9.12
CA ILE A 91 -2.39 10.68 -10.12
C ILE A 91 -1.13 11.20 -9.45
N ILE A 92 0.04 11.02 -10.04
CA ILE A 92 1.33 11.53 -9.58
C ILE A 92 1.78 12.65 -10.51
N TYR A 93 2.12 13.79 -9.94
CA TYR A 93 2.63 14.96 -10.66
C TYR A 93 4.16 15.06 -10.56
N PRO A 94 4.83 15.77 -11.48
CA PRO A 94 6.29 15.91 -11.46
C PRO A 94 6.88 16.40 -10.14
N HIS A 95 6.25 17.39 -9.49
CA HIS A 95 6.73 17.97 -8.23
C HIS A 95 6.62 17.00 -7.05
N GLU A 96 5.83 15.93 -7.17
CA GLU A 96 5.63 14.94 -6.11
C GLU A 96 6.70 13.86 -6.13
N LEU A 97 7.49 13.73 -7.19
CA LEU A 97 8.54 12.72 -7.28
C LEU A 97 9.62 12.89 -6.20
N GLY A 98 9.90 14.14 -5.79
CA GLY A 98 10.85 14.43 -4.71
C GLY A 98 10.37 13.97 -3.32
N ILE A 99 9.05 13.78 -3.15
CA ILE A 99 8.42 13.32 -1.90
C ILE A 99 7.47 12.15 -2.18
N LEU A 100 7.87 11.27 -3.11
CA LEU A 100 6.98 10.29 -3.74
C LEU A 100 6.29 9.39 -2.72
N ASP A 101 7.02 8.89 -1.71
CA ASP A 101 6.43 8.03 -0.70
C ASP A 101 5.31 8.71 0.09
N TYR A 102 5.55 9.94 0.53
CA TYR A 102 4.58 10.74 1.27
C TYR A 102 3.36 11.10 0.40
N ALA A 103 3.60 11.59 -0.81
CA ALA A 103 2.55 12.01 -1.74
C ALA A 103 1.67 10.83 -2.17
N PHE A 104 2.30 9.72 -2.56
CA PHE A 104 1.61 8.49 -2.95
C PHE A 104 0.75 7.95 -1.80
N HIS A 105 1.31 7.88 -0.60
CA HIS A 105 0.58 7.36 0.55
C HIS A 105 -0.61 8.25 0.95
N THR A 106 -0.40 9.56 0.99
CA THR A 106 -1.44 10.53 1.29
C THR A 106 -2.60 10.40 0.31
N LYS A 107 -2.30 10.26 -0.99
CA LYS A 107 -3.31 10.05 -2.03
C LYS A 107 -4.03 8.72 -1.90
N MET A 108 -3.33 7.65 -1.54
CA MET A 108 -3.95 6.35 -1.26
C MET A 108 -5.00 6.46 -0.15
N ILE A 109 -4.70 7.19 0.93
CA ILE A 109 -5.62 7.39 2.06
C ILE A 109 -6.82 8.24 1.63
N GLN A 110 -6.58 9.35 0.95
CA GLN A 110 -7.63 10.22 0.43
C GLN A 110 -8.57 9.44 -0.50
N LEU A 111 -8.02 8.58 -1.36
CA LEU A 111 -8.76 7.76 -2.28
C LEU A 111 -9.74 6.82 -1.55
N PHE A 112 -9.30 6.09 -0.54
CA PHE A 112 -10.17 5.15 0.20
C PHE A 112 -11.13 5.82 1.19
N ASN A 113 -10.93 7.12 1.48
CA ASN A 113 -11.88 7.92 2.25
C ASN A 113 -13.09 8.39 1.41
N VAL A 114 -12.99 8.36 0.07
CA VAL A 114 -14.13 8.66 -0.80
C VAL A 114 -15.22 7.61 -0.61
N GLU A 115 -16.46 8.05 -0.39
CA GLU A 115 -17.61 7.17 -0.12
C GLU A 115 -17.81 6.11 -1.21
N LYS A 116 -17.60 6.48 -2.48
CA LYS A 116 -17.65 5.59 -3.65
C LYS A 116 -16.74 4.36 -3.52
N PHE A 117 -15.65 4.45 -2.76
CA PHE A 117 -14.67 3.39 -2.57
C PHE A 117 -14.71 2.77 -1.17
N ARG A 118 -15.72 3.09 -0.35
CA ARG A 118 -15.87 2.60 1.03
C ARG A 118 -15.95 1.07 1.12
N ASN A 119 -16.57 0.43 0.12
CA ASN A 119 -16.63 -1.04 0.01
C ASN A 119 -15.25 -1.69 -0.21
N ARG A 120 -14.21 -0.91 -0.55
CA ARG A 120 -12.84 -1.38 -0.74
C ARG A 120 -11.96 -1.19 0.50
N ARG A 121 -12.52 -0.82 1.66
CA ARG A 121 -11.77 -0.59 2.91
C ARG A 121 -10.88 -1.75 3.33
N ASN A 122 -11.28 -3.00 3.09
CA ASN A 122 -10.43 -4.15 3.40
C ASN A 122 -9.11 -4.13 2.60
N LYS A 123 -9.15 -3.65 1.34
CA LYS A 123 -7.94 -3.48 0.51
C LYS A 123 -7.04 -2.37 1.06
N TYR A 124 -7.64 -1.30 1.59
CA TYR A 124 -6.92 -0.22 2.27
C TYR A 124 -6.24 -0.69 3.56
N TYR A 125 -6.94 -1.41 4.44
CA TYR A 125 -6.34 -1.94 5.66
C TYR A 125 -5.25 -2.95 5.36
N LYS A 126 -5.44 -3.79 4.34
CA LYS A 126 -4.39 -4.69 3.83
C LYS A 126 -3.15 -3.89 3.42
N TYR A 127 -3.33 -2.81 2.67
CA TYR A 127 -2.22 -1.92 2.28
C TYR A 127 -1.50 -1.31 3.49
N LEU A 128 -2.23 -0.75 4.45
CA LEU A 128 -1.65 -0.17 5.67
C LEU A 128 -0.88 -1.21 6.49
N PHE A 129 -1.44 -2.41 6.63
CA PHE A 129 -0.82 -3.51 7.36
C PHE A 129 0.50 -3.91 6.71
N PHE A 130 0.53 -4.15 5.39
CA PHE A 130 1.79 -4.47 4.71
C PHE A 130 2.80 -3.33 4.80
N ARG A 131 2.35 -2.08 4.69
CA ARG A 131 3.23 -0.93 4.87
C ARG A 131 3.83 -0.87 6.28
N TYR A 132 3.04 -1.16 7.31
CA TYR A 132 3.54 -1.25 8.69
C TYR A 132 4.59 -2.35 8.84
N PHE A 133 4.38 -3.53 8.25
CA PHE A 133 5.40 -4.60 8.32
C PHE A 133 6.72 -4.23 7.65
N HIS A 134 6.68 -3.38 6.63
CA HIS A 134 7.90 -2.94 5.94
C HIS A 134 8.58 -1.73 6.58
N LYS A 135 7.83 -0.85 7.26
CA LYS A 135 8.36 0.40 7.80
C LYS A 135 8.36 0.50 9.33
N GLY A 136 7.42 -0.16 9.99
CA GLY A 136 7.23 -0.11 11.44
C GLY A 136 8.06 -1.15 12.19
N GLU A 137 7.89 -1.15 13.51
CA GLU A 137 8.67 -1.99 14.44
C GLU A 137 8.09 -3.40 14.58
N TRP A 138 8.11 -4.19 13.50
CA TRP A 138 7.59 -5.57 13.49
C TRP A 138 8.30 -6.51 14.50
N ILE A 139 9.46 -6.11 15.02
CA ILE A 139 10.18 -6.82 16.09
C ILE A 139 9.30 -6.98 17.33
N THR A 140 8.45 -6.00 17.66
CA THR A 140 7.54 -6.07 18.82
C THR A 140 6.49 -7.17 18.65
N LEU A 141 6.00 -7.39 17.42
CA LEU A 141 5.11 -8.51 17.11
C LEU A 141 5.83 -9.86 17.28
N PHE A 142 7.07 -9.97 16.77
CA PHE A 142 7.86 -11.19 16.91
C PHE A 142 8.14 -11.50 18.39
N ALA A 143 8.52 -10.49 19.18
CA ALA A 143 8.70 -10.61 20.62
C ALA A 143 7.40 -11.06 21.31
N THR A 144 6.26 -10.51 20.92
CA THR A 144 4.94 -10.94 21.42
C THR A 144 4.71 -12.43 21.18
N VAL A 145 4.96 -12.92 19.96
CA VAL A 145 4.77 -14.34 19.61
C VAL A 145 5.76 -15.23 20.38
N PHE A 146 7.02 -14.80 20.51
CA PHE A 146 8.04 -15.53 21.25
C PHE A 146 7.67 -15.69 22.74
N TRP A 147 7.27 -14.60 23.40
CA TRP A 147 6.87 -14.65 24.80
C TRP A 147 5.56 -15.42 25.02
N ALA A 148 4.63 -15.36 24.06
CA ALA A 148 3.40 -16.15 24.10
C ALA A 148 3.72 -17.66 24.03
N TYR A 149 4.67 -18.04 23.17
CA TYR A 149 5.15 -19.41 23.07
C TYR A 149 5.80 -19.89 24.38
N LEU A 150 6.67 -19.08 24.99
CA LEU A 150 7.26 -19.44 26.29
C LEU A 150 6.19 -19.57 27.38
N SER A 151 5.19 -18.69 27.40
CA SER A 151 4.05 -18.79 28.31
C SER A 151 3.29 -20.10 28.14
N PHE A 152 3.09 -20.52 26.90
CA PHE A 152 2.48 -21.82 26.63
C PHE A 152 3.35 -22.98 27.14
N VAL A 153 4.65 -22.97 26.84
CA VAL A 153 5.60 -24.04 27.24
C VAL A 153 5.64 -24.23 28.75
N PHE A 154 5.78 -23.13 29.51
CA PHE A 154 5.86 -23.19 30.97
C PHE A 154 4.50 -23.41 31.63
N GLY A 155 3.41 -22.87 31.07
CA GLY A 155 2.06 -23.06 31.60
C GLY A 155 1.52 -24.49 31.44
N TRP A 156 2.02 -25.24 30.47
CA TRP A 156 1.70 -26.66 30.25
C TRP A 156 2.77 -27.60 30.84
N GLU A 157 3.73 -27.07 31.60
CA GLU A 157 4.80 -27.84 32.24
C GLU A 157 5.54 -28.76 31.27
N LEU A 158 5.70 -28.33 30.01
CA LEU A 158 6.40 -29.10 28.98
C LEU A 158 7.90 -29.25 29.29
N VAL A 159 8.39 -28.48 30.27
CA VAL A 159 9.75 -28.51 30.77
C VAL A 159 9.73 -29.11 32.18
N GLN A 160 10.50 -30.20 32.36
CA GLN A 160 10.65 -30.90 33.64
C GLN A 160 11.58 -30.12 34.58
N ILE A 161 11.10 -29.00 35.09
CA ILE A 161 11.74 -28.23 36.17
C ILE A 161 10.81 -28.19 37.39
N ASP A 162 11.32 -27.66 38.49
CA ASP A 162 10.54 -27.43 39.70
C ASP A 162 9.25 -26.64 39.41
N GLU A 163 8.15 -27.04 40.05
CA GLU A 163 6.81 -26.46 39.83
C GLU A 163 6.80 -24.96 40.15
N GLY A 164 7.49 -24.54 41.22
CA GLY A 164 7.63 -23.14 41.58
C GLY A 164 8.37 -22.34 40.52
N LEU A 165 9.45 -22.90 39.96
CA LEU A 165 10.19 -22.26 38.86
C LEU A 165 9.35 -22.18 37.57
N ASN A 166 8.61 -23.24 37.22
CA ASN A 166 7.69 -23.23 36.09
C ASN A 166 6.65 -22.11 36.21
N ALA A 167 6.02 -21.96 37.38
CA ALA A 167 5.06 -20.90 37.65
C ALA A 167 5.66 -19.50 37.52
N ILE A 168 6.89 -19.29 37.99
CA ILE A 168 7.60 -18.00 37.85
C ILE A 168 7.88 -17.70 36.38
N PHE A 169 8.41 -18.66 35.61
CA PHE A 169 8.70 -18.45 34.19
C PHE A 169 7.44 -18.19 33.38
N PHE A 170 6.36 -18.93 33.65
CA PHE A 170 5.04 -18.67 33.06
C PHE A 170 4.58 -17.24 33.32
N LEU A 171 4.65 -16.78 34.58
CA LEU A 171 4.21 -15.44 34.94
C LEU A 171 5.04 -14.36 34.23
N ILE A 172 6.36 -14.50 34.21
CA ILE A 172 7.27 -13.57 33.53
C ILE A 172 6.96 -13.52 32.03
N SER A 173 6.89 -14.67 31.37
CA SER A 173 6.62 -14.71 29.93
C SER A 173 5.22 -14.19 29.61
N PHE A 174 4.23 -14.44 30.46
CA PHE A 174 2.87 -13.95 30.26
C PHE A 174 2.82 -12.42 30.37
N VAL A 175 3.43 -11.84 31.40
CA VAL A 175 3.54 -10.38 31.57
C VAL A 175 4.25 -9.75 30.37
N LEU A 176 5.36 -10.33 29.92
CA LEU A 176 6.09 -9.83 28.76
C LEU A 176 5.28 -9.96 27.46
N THR A 177 4.46 -11.01 27.32
CA THR A 177 3.54 -11.17 26.20
C THR A 177 2.55 -10.01 26.15
N ILE A 178 1.91 -9.71 27.28
CA ILE A 178 0.94 -8.61 27.36
C ILE A 178 1.61 -7.27 27.10
N TYR A 179 2.78 -7.02 27.68
CA TYR A 179 3.55 -5.79 27.46
C TYR A 179 3.86 -5.58 25.97
N ASN A 180 4.47 -6.57 25.31
CA ASN A 180 4.82 -6.46 23.89
C ASN A 180 3.56 -6.36 22.99
N LEU A 181 2.48 -7.06 23.34
CA LEU A 181 1.22 -6.98 22.61
C LEU A 181 0.61 -5.57 22.68
N VAL A 182 0.65 -4.95 23.87
CA VAL A 182 0.17 -3.57 24.05
C VAL A 182 1.04 -2.61 23.24
N THR A 183 2.37 -2.70 23.35
CA THR A 183 3.29 -1.84 22.59
C THR A 183 3.09 -1.98 21.07
N PHE A 184 3.06 -3.21 20.55
CA PHE A 184 2.77 -3.47 19.13
C PHE A 184 1.42 -2.87 18.71
N SER A 185 0.38 -3.06 19.54
CA SER A 185 -0.95 -2.55 19.24
C SER A 185 -0.99 -1.02 19.23
N THR A 186 -0.32 -0.37 20.19
CA THR A 186 -0.24 1.09 20.24
C THR A 186 0.53 1.65 19.05
N ASP A 187 1.62 1.01 18.64
CA ASP A 187 2.43 1.45 17.50
C ASP A 187 1.67 1.25 16.18
N LEU A 188 0.98 0.12 16.03
CA LEU A 188 0.14 -0.13 14.86
C LEU A 188 -1.01 0.89 14.78
N ILE A 189 -1.68 1.17 15.89
CA ILE A 189 -2.75 2.18 15.95
C ILE A 189 -2.18 3.56 15.66
N TYR A 190 -1.04 3.91 16.24
CA TYR A 190 -0.37 5.19 16.02
C TYR A 190 0.00 5.34 14.54
N PHE A 191 0.59 4.32 13.92
CA PHE A 191 0.93 4.30 12.51
C PHE A 191 -0.30 4.47 11.61
N ILE A 192 -1.39 3.74 11.90
CA ILE A 192 -2.64 3.85 11.14
C ILE A 192 -3.25 5.26 11.31
N LYS A 193 -3.26 5.81 12.52
CA LYS A 193 -3.82 7.13 12.85
C LYS A 193 -3.00 8.28 12.23
N HIS A 194 -1.68 8.17 12.25
CA HIS A 194 -0.75 9.09 11.61
C HIS A 194 -0.52 8.75 10.14
N LYS A 195 -1.45 8.01 9.53
CA LYS A 195 -1.55 7.87 8.08
C LYS A 195 -0.26 7.32 7.47
N GLY A 196 0.37 6.35 8.16
CA GLY A 196 1.58 5.64 7.74
C GLY A 196 2.76 6.52 7.32
N VAL A 197 2.81 7.74 7.85
CA VAL A 197 3.99 8.60 7.88
C VAL A 197 4.74 8.22 9.15
N LEU A 198 5.94 7.65 8.97
CA LEU A 198 6.93 7.61 10.03
C LEU A 198 7.83 8.81 9.75
N GLU A 199 7.87 9.75 10.70
CA GLU A 199 8.89 10.80 10.72
C GLU A 199 10.27 10.17 10.91
#